data_AF-H6T4D0-F1
#
_entry.id   AF-H6T4D0-F1
#
_cell.length_a   1.000
_cell.length_b   1.000
_cell.length_c   1.000
_cell.angle_alpha   90.00
_cell.angle_beta   90.00
_cell.angle_gamma   90.00
#
_symmetry.space_group_name_H-M   'P 1'
#
loop_
_entity.id
_entity.type
_entity.pdbx_description
1 polymer ?
#
loop_
_entity_poly.entity_id
_entity_poly.type
_entity_poly.pdbx_seq_one_letter_code
_entity_poly.pdbx_strand_id
1 'polypeptide(L)'
;HTLLVNYEDLDNLVVTDIATERFLHDGGFDASGRYFIVAANARHKLAVIDTEEGRLEAIVDSEVTPHPGRGANFEHPEYGPVWATSHLGDETITLMGTDPKNHPDNAWKVVQTLVGQGGGSLF
;
A
#
# COMPACT_ATOMS: atom_id res chain seq x y z
N HIS A 1 -9.75 -0.64 10.50
CA HIS A 1 -10.66 -1.70 10.02
C HIS A 1 -11.03 -1.39 8.59
N THR A 2 -10.96 -2.39 7.73
CA THR A 2 -11.35 -2.32 6.32
C THR A 2 -12.34 -3.43 6.05
N LEU A 3 -13.45 -3.12 5.37
CA LEU A 3 -14.43 -4.11 4.95
C LEU A 3 -14.14 -4.50 3.51
N LEU A 4 -13.75 -5.76 3.29
CA LEU A 4 -13.72 -6.35 1.96
C LEU A 4 -15.10 -6.96 1.69
N VAL A 5 -15.79 -6.45 0.67
CA VAL A 5 -17.15 -6.89 0.33
C VAL A 5 -17.12 -7.62 -1.00
N ASN A 6 -17.54 -8.89 -1.00
CA ASN A 6 -17.72 -9.66 -2.22
C ASN A 6 -19.13 -9.40 -2.78
N TYR A 7 -19.19 -8.89 -4.02
CA TYR A 7 -20.42 -8.54 -4.74
C TYR A 7 -20.85 -9.59 -5.79
N GLU A 8 -20.23 -10.77 -5.83
CA GLU A 8 -20.60 -11.85 -6.77
C GLU A 8 -22.05 -12.31 -6.61
N ASP A 9 -22.56 -12.31 -5.37
CA ASP A 9 -23.96 -12.57 -5.03
C ASP A 9 -24.52 -11.41 -4.21
N LEU A 10 -25.37 -10.60 -4.83
CA LEU A 10 -25.97 -9.42 -4.20
C LEU A 10 -27.03 -9.76 -3.16
N ASP A 11 -27.60 -10.97 -3.20
CA ASP A 11 -28.60 -11.42 -2.23
C ASP A 11 -27.91 -12.01 -0.98
N ASN A 12 -26.70 -12.56 -1.14
CA ASN A 12 -25.91 -13.18 -0.06
C ASN A 12 -24.50 -12.60 0.05
N LEU A 13 -24.40 -11.29 0.29
CA LEU A 13 -23.12 -10.59 0.42
C LEU A 13 -22.21 -11.23 1.47
N VAL A 14 -20.97 -11.54 1.08
CA VAL A 14 -19.90 -11.92 2.01
C VAL A 14 -19.08 -10.67 2.34
N VAL A 15 -19.00 -10.35 3.63
CA VAL A 15 -18.21 -9.23 4.14
C VAL A 15 -17.14 -9.74 5.09
N THR A 16 -15.89 -9.43 4.79
CA THR A 16 -14.75 -9.73 5.66
C THR A 16 -14.28 -8.45 6.34
N ASP A 17 -14.35 -8.42 7.67
CA ASP A 17 -13.79 -7.32 8.48
C ASP A 17 -12.32 -7.59 8.77
N ILE A 18 -11.46 -6.73 8.22
CA ILE A 18 -10.01 -6.85 8.33
C ILE A 18 -9.51 -5.77 9.31
N ALA A 19 -8.85 -6.22 10.37
CA ALA A 19 -8.24 -5.36 11.39
C ALA A 19 -6.98 -4.66 10.86
N THR A 20 -7.17 -3.68 9.98
CA THR A 20 -6.12 -2.81 9.43
C THR A 20 -5.67 -1.78 10.48
N GLU A 21 -5.78 -0.48 10.19
CA GLU A 21 -5.37 0.59 11.09
C GLU A 21 -6.47 1.68 11.13
N ARG A 22 -6.34 2.63 12.06
CA ARG A 22 -7.19 3.83 12.14
C ARG A 22 -6.66 4.90 11.19
N PHE A 23 -7.54 5.81 10.77
CA PHE A 23 -7.21 6.94 9.89
C PHE A 23 -6.72 6.49 8.49
N LEU A 24 -7.36 5.45 7.95
CA LEU A 24 -7.21 5.11 6.55
C LEU A 24 -7.71 6.27 5.68
N HIS A 25 -6.99 6.55 4.60
CA HIS A 25 -7.27 7.67 3.73
C HIS A 25 -7.35 7.22 2.26
N ASP A 26 -6.21 7.09 1.60
CA ASP A 26 -6.04 6.78 0.19
C ASP A 26 -5.12 5.57 -0.01
N GLY A 27 -5.17 4.97 -1.20
CA GLY A 27 -4.48 3.74 -1.51
C GLY A 27 -4.74 3.24 -2.93
N GLY A 28 -3.98 2.23 -3.34
CA GLY A 28 -4.10 1.62 -4.65
C GLY A 28 -3.61 0.18 -4.66
N PHE A 29 -3.89 -0.50 -5.76
CA PHE A 29 -3.42 -1.85 -5.97
C PHE A 29 -1.96 -1.86 -6.39
N ASP A 30 -1.26 -2.92 -5.99
CA ASP A 30 0.03 -3.29 -6.58
C ASP A 30 -0.13 -3.63 -8.08
N ALA A 31 1.00 -3.82 -8.77
CA ALA A 31 1.01 -4.12 -10.21
C ALA A 31 0.21 -5.37 -10.59
N SER A 32 0.11 -6.37 -9.68
CA SER A 32 -0.65 -7.60 -9.94
C SER A 32 -2.17 -7.44 -9.79
N GLY A 33 -2.63 -6.38 -9.12
CA GLY A 33 -4.04 -6.20 -8.80
C GLY A 33 -4.53 -7.04 -7.60
N ARG A 34 -3.64 -7.75 -6.90
CA ARG A 34 -4.01 -8.64 -5.77
C ARG A 34 -3.90 -7.94 -4.41
N TYR A 35 -2.91 -7.09 -4.24
CA TYR A 35 -2.64 -6.46 -2.95
C TYR A 35 -3.10 -5.02 -2.97
N PHE A 36 -4.04 -4.67 -2.09
CA PHE A 36 -4.45 -3.29 -1.90
C PHE A 36 -3.61 -2.65 -0.80
N ILE A 37 -2.91 -1.57 -1.14
CA ILE A 37 -2.00 -0.84 -0.25
C ILE A 37 -2.68 0.47 0.11
N VAL A 38 -2.96 0.68 1.40
CA VAL A 38 -3.71 1.85 1.89
C VAL A 38 -2.96 2.57 3.00
N ALA A 39 -2.91 3.89 2.91
CA ALA A 39 -2.26 4.75 3.88
C ALA A 39 -3.14 4.97 5.11
N ALA A 40 -2.59 4.68 6.28
CA ALA A 40 -3.06 5.14 7.58
C ALA A 40 -2.26 6.39 7.96
N ASN A 41 -2.55 7.50 7.26
CA ASN A 41 -1.67 8.67 7.18
C ASN A 41 -1.31 9.26 8.56
N ALA A 42 -2.29 9.50 9.43
CA ALA A 42 -2.12 10.05 10.77
C ALA A 42 -1.44 9.08 11.76
N ARG A 43 -1.14 7.85 11.30
CA ARG A 43 -0.43 6.82 12.06
C ARG A 43 0.94 6.50 11.48
N HIS A 44 1.35 7.16 10.40
CA HIS A 44 2.62 6.89 9.72
C HIS A 44 2.76 5.42 9.31
N LYS A 45 1.69 4.83 8.75
CA LYS A 45 1.64 3.41 8.39
C LYS A 45 1.00 3.20 7.01
N LEU A 46 1.41 2.11 6.35
CA LEU A 46 0.74 1.53 5.20
C LEU A 46 0.20 0.15 5.59
N ALA A 47 -1.08 -0.11 5.34
CA ALA A 47 -1.65 -1.43 5.49
C ALA A 47 -1.72 -2.12 4.12
N VAL A 48 -1.29 -3.36 4.05
CA VAL A 48 -1.33 -4.20 2.85
C VAL A 48 -2.41 -5.25 3.07
N ILE A 49 -3.38 -5.31 2.17
CA ILE A 49 -4.50 -6.25 2.20
C ILE A 49 -4.35 -7.20 1.03
N ASP A 50 -4.30 -8.50 1.29
CA ASP A 50 -4.43 -9.54 0.27
C ASP A 50 -5.92 -9.69 -0.06
N THR A 51 -6.34 -9.22 -1.23
CA THR A 51 -7.76 -9.25 -1.61
C THR A 51 -8.20 -10.60 -2.13
N GLU A 52 -7.27 -11.49 -2.46
CA GLU A 52 -7.58 -12.87 -2.88
C GLU A 52 -7.87 -13.73 -1.64
N GLU A 53 -7.02 -13.63 -0.60
CA GLU A 53 -7.20 -14.35 0.66
C GLU A 53 -8.12 -13.64 1.66
N GLY A 54 -8.46 -12.36 1.40
CA GLY A 54 -9.31 -11.56 2.26
C GLY A 54 -8.74 -11.28 3.65
N ARG A 55 -7.42 -11.03 3.75
CA ARG A 55 -6.73 -10.84 5.04
C ARG A 55 -5.73 -9.68 5.02
N LEU A 56 -5.39 -9.21 6.22
CA LEU A 56 -4.24 -8.32 6.40
C LEU A 56 -2.96 -9.11 6.10
N GLU A 57 -2.17 -8.60 5.18
CA GLU A 57 -0.89 -9.19 4.80
C GLU A 57 0.26 -8.56 5.60
N ALA A 58 0.28 -7.22 5.68
CA ALA A 58 1.32 -6.51 6.41
C ALA A 58 0.84 -5.14 6.92
N ILE A 59 1.51 -4.65 7.96
CA ILE A 59 1.51 -3.22 8.33
C ILE A 59 2.96 -2.75 8.25
N VAL A 60 3.21 -1.77 7.40
CA VAL A 60 4.54 -1.22 7.15
C VAL A 60 4.60 0.19 7.75
N ASP A 61 5.64 0.46 8.53
CA ASP A 61 5.88 1.81 9.06
C ASP A 61 6.43 2.71 7.95
N SER A 62 5.95 3.95 7.92
CA SER A 62 6.47 5.03 7.07
C SER A 62 7.14 6.07 7.96
N GLU A 63 8.26 6.62 7.53
CA GLU A 63 8.99 7.63 8.32
C GLU A 63 8.28 8.99 8.31
N VAL A 64 7.46 9.26 7.29
CA VAL A 64 6.74 10.52 7.08
C VAL A 64 5.25 10.24 6.95
N THR A 65 4.38 11.25 6.85
CA THR A 65 2.95 11.05 6.61
C THR A 65 2.72 10.64 5.15
N PRO A 66 2.37 9.37 4.85
CA PRO A 66 2.18 8.93 3.47
C PRO A 66 0.89 9.52 2.90
N HIS A 67 0.93 9.93 1.63
CA HIS A 67 -0.23 10.44 0.90
C HIS A 67 -0.16 10.02 -0.59
N PRO A 68 -0.34 8.72 -0.87
CA PRO A 68 -0.03 8.13 -2.16
C PRO A 68 -0.96 8.50 -3.32
N GLY A 69 -2.18 8.96 -3.05
CA GLY A 69 -3.27 8.80 -4.00
C GLY A 69 -3.52 7.31 -4.27
N ARG A 70 -3.24 6.87 -5.50
CA ARG A 70 -3.22 5.43 -5.88
C ARG A 70 -1.82 4.81 -5.79
N GLY A 71 -0.80 5.64 -5.59
CA GLY A 71 0.61 5.31 -5.76
C GLY A 71 0.98 5.02 -7.20
N ALA A 72 2.24 4.64 -7.40
CA ALA A 72 2.80 4.30 -8.71
C ALA A 72 3.50 2.94 -8.66
N ASN A 73 3.15 2.06 -9.61
CA ASN A 73 3.75 0.74 -9.74
C ASN A 73 4.79 0.73 -10.86
N PHE A 74 5.95 0.11 -10.63
CA PHE A 74 6.94 -0.16 -11.67
C PHE A 74 7.92 -1.27 -11.28
N GLU A 75 8.68 -1.77 -12.26
CA GLU A 75 9.76 -2.73 -12.05
C GLU A 75 11.05 -2.00 -11.67
N HIS A 76 11.56 -2.23 -10.46
CA HIS A 76 12.86 -1.75 -10.03
C HIS A 76 13.95 -2.72 -10.49
N PRO A 77 15.05 -2.25 -11.11
CA PRO A 77 16.08 -3.13 -11.68
C PRO A 77 16.78 -4.04 -10.65
N GLU A 78 16.81 -3.64 -9.37
CA GLU A 78 17.43 -4.41 -8.29
C GLU A 78 16.42 -5.11 -7.37
N TYR A 79 15.22 -4.54 -7.20
CA TYR A 79 14.28 -4.98 -6.15
C TYR A 79 13.05 -5.71 -6.69
N GLY A 80 12.87 -5.73 -8.02
CA GLY A 80 11.68 -6.27 -8.67
C GLY A 80 10.49 -5.29 -8.58
N PRO A 81 9.25 -5.80 -8.58
CA PRO A 81 8.04 -4.99 -8.50
C PRO A 81 8.01 -4.13 -7.23
N VAL A 82 7.82 -2.82 -7.42
CA VAL A 82 7.68 -1.85 -6.33
C VAL A 82 6.44 -0.98 -6.51
N TRP A 83 5.90 -0.54 -5.39
CA TRP A 83 4.87 0.49 -5.31
C TRP A 83 5.44 1.72 -4.60
N ALA A 84 5.19 2.90 -5.17
CA ALA A 84 5.74 4.16 -4.71
C ALA A 84 4.68 5.09 -4.11
N THR A 85 5.05 5.80 -3.05
CA THR A 85 4.26 6.88 -2.44
C THR A 85 5.10 8.14 -2.25
N SER A 86 4.51 9.29 -2.51
CA SER A 86 5.00 10.60 -2.07
C SER A 86 4.47 10.92 -0.66
N HIS A 87 4.89 12.07 -0.11
CA HIS A 87 4.54 12.51 1.23
C HIS A 87 4.15 13.99 1.25
N LEU A 88 3.15 14.34 2.06
CA LEU A 88 2.73 15.74 2.19
C LEU A 88 3.77 16.60 2.92
N GLY A 89 4.53 15.98 3.84
CA GLY A 89 5.39 16.68 4.79
C GLY A 89 6.79 17.00 4.28
N ASP A 90 7.28 16.32 3.24
CA ASP A 90 8.63 16.48 2.72
C ASP A 90 8.79 15.99 1.27
N GLU A 91 9.98 16.21 0.71
CA GLU A 91 10.38 15.90 -0.67
C GLU A 91 10.61 14.40 -0.94
N THR A 92 10.23 13.55 0.00
CA THR A 92 10.59 12.14 -0.02
C THR A 92 9.62 11.33 -0.88
N ILE A 93 10.14 10.36 -1.64
CA ILE A 93 9.36 9.32 -2.32
C ILE A 93 9.85 7.97 -1.80
N THR A 94 8.95 7.17 -1.25
CA THR A 94 9.24 5.85 -0.69
C THR A 94 8.83 4.77 -1.66
N LEU A 95 9.72 3.79 -1.84
CA LEU A 95 9.53 2.60 -2.67
C LEU A 95 9.41 1.38 -1.79
N MET A 96 8.30 0.66 -1.93
CA MET A 96 8.04 -0.58 -1.19
C MET A 96 7.98 -1.76 -2.15
N GLY A 97 8.65 -2.87 -1.82
CA GLY A 97 8.54 -4.11 -2.61
C GLY A 97 7.16 -4.77 -2.47
N THR A 98 6.61 -5.28 -3.58
CA THR A 98 5.24 -5.84 -3.61
C THR A 98 5.15 -7.28 -4.12
N ASP A 99 6.28 -7.98 -4.28
CA ASP A 99 6.32 -9.35 -4.80
C ASP A 99 6.79 -10.37 -3.75
N PRO A 100 5.89 -10.85 -2.88
CA PRO A 100 6.23 -11.86 -1.87
C PRO A 100 6.59 -13.23 -2.46
N LYS A 101 6.37 -13.46 -3.76
CA LYS A 101 6.62 -14.77 -4.38
C LYS A 101 8.03 -14.87 -4.96
N ASN A 102 8.44 -13.92 -5.80
CA ASN A 102 9.76 -13.98 -6.45
C ASN A 102 10.80 -13.07 -5.78
N HIS A 103 10.37 -12.07 -5.00
CA HIS A 103 11.24 -11.17 -4.25
C HIS A 103 10.89 -11.13 -2.75
N PRO A 104 10.78 -12.29 -2.07
CA PRO A 104 10.29 -12.38 -0.69
C PRO A 104 11.12 -11.57 0.31
N ASP A 105 12.42 -11.40 0.07
CA ASP A 105 13.29 -10.61 0.94
C ASP A 105 12.97 -9.11 0.92
N ASN A 106 12.35 -8.62 -0.16
CA ASN A 106 11.99 -7.22 -0.37
C ASN A 106 10.51 -6.92 -0.12
N ALA A 107 9.66 -7.95 -0.13
CA ALA A 107 8.22 -7.77 -0.01
C ALA A 107 7.83 -7.09 1.31
N TRP A 108 6.95 -6.09 1.19
CA TRP A 108 6.40 -5.32 2.31
C TRP A 108 7.45 -4.57 3.13
N LYS A 109 8.58 -4.25 2.51
CA LYS A 109 9.64 -3.41 3.09
C LYS A 109 9.87 -2.20 2.22
N VAL A 110 10.22 -1.08 2.86
CA VAL A 110 10.81 0.06 2.16
C VAL A 110 12.18 -0.37 1.65
N VAL A 111 12.31 -0.47 0.33
CA VAL A 111 13.55 -0.90 -0.33
C VAL A 111 14.42 0.29 -0.74
N GLN A 112 13.81 1.44 -0.97
CA GLN A 112 14.53 2.65 -1.35
C GLN A 112 13.72 3.91 -1.04
N THR A 113 14.46 4.97 -0.73
CA THR A 113 13.93 6.32 -0.54
C THR A 113 14.60 7.25 -1.54
N LEU A 114 13.81 8.03 -2.26
CA LEU A 114 14.27 9.04 -3.22
C LEU A 114 13.94 10.44 -2.70
N VAL A 115 14.74 11.43 -3.09
CA VAL A 115 14.45 12.85 -2.85
C VAL A 115 14.08 13.49 -4.19
N GLY A 116 12.95 14.16 -4.25
CA GLY A 116 12.46 14.85 -5.44
C GLY A 116 11.33 15.83 -5.11
N GLN A 117 10.56 16.30 -6.10
CA GLN A 117 9.36 17.12 -5.84
C GLN A 117 8.19 16.27 -5.30
N GLY A 118 8.42 15.49 -4.24
CA GLY A 118 7.38 14.74 -3.54
C GLY A 118 6.57 15.62 -2.58
N GLY A 119 7.17 16.69 -2.07
CA GLY A 119 6.62 17.51 -0.99
C GLY A 119 5.45 18.36 -1.41
N GLY A 120 4.35 18.25 -0.66
CA GLY A 120 3.10 18.97 -0.93
C GLY A 120 2.36 18.49 -2.19
N SER A 121 2.77 17.36 -2.80
CA SER A 121 2.00 16.75 -3.88
C SER A 121 0.76 16.08 -3.29
N LEU A 122 -0.41 16.41 -3.85
CA LEU A 122 -1.66 15.77 -3.48
C LEU A 122 -1.84 14.39 -4.16
N PHE A 123 -1.09 14.12 -5.24
CA PHE A 123 -1.05 12.87 -6.02
C PHE A 123 0.30 12.71 -6.74
#